data_AF-A0A327K5Y0-F1
#
_entry.id   AF-A0A327K5Y0-F1
#
_cell.length_a   1.000
_cell.length_b   1.000
_cell.length_c   1.000
_cell.angle_alpha   90.00
_cell.angle_beta   90.00
_cell.angle_gamma   90.00
#
_symmetry.space_group_name_H-M   'P 1'
#
loop_
_entity.id
_entity.type
_entity.pdbx_description
1 polymer ?
#
loop_
_entity_poly.entity_id
_entity_poly.type
_entity_poly.pdbx_seq_one_letter_code
_entity_poly.pdbx_strand_id
1 'polypeptide(L)'
;MAQSECQSGETLMKYSHVSAPTGNPKGEMATALAKRVNEEMDGQLCIQVYPSSQLYNDDEVMEALAIGDVQLASPDIGKLGAYTAKLDVFNLPFLLEDTDAVSRFTHSETGDELLKSMSDNGFVGLAYVYNGL
;
A
#
# COMPACT_ATOMS: atom_id res chain seq x y z
N MET A 1 -13.63 -10.79 6.42
CA MET A 1 -12.79 -11.96 6.74
C MET A 1 -11.57 -11.91 5.83
N ALA A 2 -10.40 -12.35 6.32
CA ALA A 2 -9.15 -12.34 5.56
C ALA A 2 -9.24 -13.21 4.29
N GLN A 3 -8.55 -12.81 3.22
CA GLN A 3 -8.50 -13.56 1.96
C GLN A 3 -7.30 -14.52 1.89
N SER A 4 -7.19 -15.42 2.88
CA SER A 4 -6.26 -16.58 2.90
C SER A 4 -6.30 -17.27 4.26
N GLU A 5 -6.13 -18.59 4.29
CA GLU A 5 -5.88 -19.35 5.51
C GLU A 5 -4.37 -19.59 5.63
N CYS A 6 -3.75 -19.04 6.69
CA CYS A 6 -2.33 -19.22 6.98
C CYS A 6 -2.11 -20.40 7.92
N GLN A 7 -1.00 -21.11 7.75
CA GLN A 7 -0.63 -22.28 8.53
C GLN A 7 0.06 -21.88 9.85
N SER A 8 -0.02 -22.77 10.84
CA SER A 8 0.70 -22.60 12.10
C SER A 8 2.22 -22.67 11.88
N GLY A 9 2.95 -21.64 12.29
CA GLY A 9 4.40 -21.53 12.14
C GLY A 9 4.87 -20.56 11.06
N GLU A 10 3.98 -20.09 10.19
CA GLU A 10 4.28 -19.04 9.21
C GLU A 10 4.37 -17.67 9.88
N THR A 11 5.23 -16.80 9.35
CA THR A 11 5.18 -15.37 9.68
C THR A 11 3.91 -14.79 9.05
N LEU A 12 3.04 -14.20 9.88
CA LEU A 12 1.82 -13.57 9.41
C LEU A 12 2.08 -12.10 9.04
N MET A 13 1.72 -11.71 7.82
CA MET A 13 1.63 -10.32 7.40
C MET A 13 0.18 -9.95 7.09
N LYS A 14 -0.39 -9.00 7.84
CA LYS A 14 -1.70 -8.44 7.53
C LYS A 14 -1.54 -7.26 6.57
N TYR A 15 -2.30 -7.29 5.48
CA TYR A 15 -2.42 -6.22 4.52
C TYR A 15 -3.80 -5.56 4.67
N SER A 16 -3.87 -4.34 5.21
CA SER A 16 -5.10 -3.54 5.30
C SER A 16 -5.23 -2.52 4.16
N HIS A 17 -6.41 -2.43 3.53
CA HIS A 17 -6.73 -1.37 2.58
C HIS A 17 -8.23 -1.05 2.50
N VAL A 18 -8.57 0.14 2.03
CA VAL A 18 -9.97 0.64 1.98
C VAL A 18 -10.76 0.21 0.74
N SER A 19 -10.07 -0.18 -0.34
CA SER A 19 -10.70 -0.53 -1.61
C SER A 19 -11.50 -1.84 -1.57
N ALA A 20 -12.48 -1.97 -2.46
CA ALA A 20 -13.13 -3.24 -2.77
C ALA A 20 -12.10 -4.28 -3.26
N PRO A 21 -12.26 -5.57 -2.95
CA PRO A 21 -11.28 -6.59 -3.35
C PRO A 21 -11.28 -6.92 -4.84
N THR A 22 -12.40 -6.69 -5.52
CA THR A 22 -12.59 -6.98 -6.96
C THR A 22 -13.13 -5.74 -7.66
N GLY A 23 -12.70 -5.48 -8.90
CA GLY A 23 -13.12 -4.30 -9.66
C GLY A 23 -12.46 -3.00 -9.18
N ASN A 24 -11.41 -3.10 -8.37
CA ASN A 24 -10.56 -1.97 -7.99
C ASN A 24 -9.08 -2.38 -8.10
N PRO A 25 -8.22 -1.58 -8.77
CA PRO A 25 -6.81 -1.94 -8.98
C PRO A 25 -6.05 -2.25 -7.69
N LYS A 26 -6.32 -1.52 -6.61
CA LYS A 26 -5.65 -1.74 -5.31
C LYS A 26 -6.05 -3.08 -4.69
N GLY A 27 -7.33 -3.44 -4.74
CA GLY A 27 -7.82 -4.71 -4.19
C GLY A 27 -7.31 -5.92 -4.97
N GLU A 28 -7.30 -5.81 -6.30
CA GLU A 28 -6.80 -6.87 -7.18
C GLU A 28 -5.29 -7.06 -7.03
N MET A 29 -4.53 -5.96 -6.91
CA MET A 29 -3.09 -6.00 -6.63
C MET A 29 -2.78 -6.62 -5.26
N ALA A 30 -3.51 -6.26 -4.20
CA ALA A 30 -3.32 -6.86 -2.88
C ALA A 30 -3.59 -8.36 -2.90
N THR A 31 -4.65 -8.79 -3.59
CA THR A 31 -4.99 -10.21 -3.76
C THR A 31 -3.91 -10.95 -4.55
N ALA A 32 -3.43 -10.37 -5.65
CA ALA A 32 -2.40 -10.96 -6.49
C ALA A 32 -1.05 -11.08 -5.76
N LEU A 33 -0.68 -10.06 -4.98
CA LEU A 33 0.51 -10.09 -4.14
C LEU A 33 0.42 -11.22 -3.11
N ALA A 34 -0.69 -11.29 -2.37
CA ALA A 34 -0.89 -12.31 -1.36
C ALA A 34 -0.85 -13.72 -1.96
N LYS A 35 -1.52 -13.94 -3.09
CA LYS A 35 -1.47 -15.23 -3.80
C LYS A 35 -0.02 -15.61 -4.14
N ARG A 36 0.72 -14.71 -4.79
CA ARG A 36 2.09 -14.99 -5.22
C ARG A 36 3.02 -15.27 -4.04
N VAL A 37 2.95 -14.46 -2.98
CA VAL A 37 3.78 -14.64 -1.79
C VAL A 37 3.45 -15.95 -1.10
N ASN A 38 2.17 -16.27 -0.91
CA ASN A 38 1.78 -17.50 -0.23
C ASN A 38 2.13 -18.75 -1.06
N GLU A 39 2.16 -18.65 -2.39
CA GLU A 39 2.63 -19.73 -3.28
C GLU A 39 4.16 -19.89 -3.25
N GLU A 40 4.92 -18.78 -3.28
CA GLU A 40 6.38 -18.80 -3.36
C GLU A 40 7.06 -19.00 -1.98
N MET A 41 6.36 -18.66 -0.88
CA MET A 41 6.88 -18.65 0.49
C MET A 41 6.12 -19.61 1.43
N ASP A 42 5.47 -20.64 0.88
CA ASP A 42 4.71 -21.65 1.61
C ASP A 42 5.51 -22.22 2.81
N GLY A 43 4.91 -22.19 3.99
CA GLY A 43 5.54 -22.62 5.23
C GLY A 43 6.52 -21.62 5.86
N GLN A 44 6.72 -20.43 5.26
CA GLN A 44 7.59 -19.37 5.79
C GLN A 44 6.84 -18.07 6.07
N LEU A 45 6.06 -17.59 5.10
CA LEU A 45 5.39 -16.30 5.14
C LEU A 45 4.00 -16.41 4.52
N CYS A 46 3.01 -15.84 5.19
CA CYS A 46 1.65 -15.77 4.68
C CYS A 46 1.07 -14.36 4.82
N ILE A 47 0.53 -13.85 3.72
CA ILE A 47 -0.17 -12.57 3.65
C ILE A 47 -1.68 -12.82 3.77
N GLN A 48 -2.31 -12.10 4.69
CA GLN A 48 -3.76 -11.98 4.83
C GLN A 48 -4.23 -10.60 4.38
N VAL A 49 -5.05 -10.56 3.34
CA VAL A 49 -5.62 -9.30 2.82
C VAL A 49 -6.95 -8.99 3.51
N TYR A 50 -7.06 -7.76 4.00
CA TYR A 50 -8.23 -7.17 4.64
C TYR A 50 -8.72 -5.97 3.83
N PRO A 51 -9.60 -6.19 2.84
CA PRO A 51 -10.12 -5.14 1.98
C PRO A 51 -11.22 -4.35 2.68
N SER A 52 -11.73 -3.31 2.00
CA SER A 52 -12.95 -2.58 2.41
C SER A 52 -12.92 -2.07 3.86
N SER A 53 -11.75 -1.63 4.32
CA SER A 53 -11.54 -1.10 5.68
C SER A 53 -11.97 -2.08 6.78
N GLN A 54 -11.86 -3.40 6.53
CA GLN A 54 -12.23 -4.41 7.52
C GLN A 54 -11.40 -4.34 8.81
N LEU A 55 -10.17 -3.82 8.74
CA LEU A 55 -9.33 -3.55 9.91
C LEU A 55 -9.26 -2.06 10.22
N TYR A 56 -8.77 -1.26 9.26
CA TYR A 56 -8.50 0.16 9.44
C TYR A 56 -8.85 0.95 8.18
N ASN A 57 -9.27 2.20 8.35
CA ASN A 57 -9.35 3.18 7.26
C ASN A 57 -7.99 3.90 7.04
N ASP A 58 -7.87 4.76 6.03
CA ASP A 58 -6.59 5.44 5.72
C ASP A 58 -6.06 6.33 6.86
N ASP A 59 -6.95 6.91 7.66
CA ASP A 59 -6.58 7.83 8.73
C ASP A 59 -5.98 7.05 9.93
N GLU A 60 -6.42 5.81 10.13
CA GLU A 60 -6.00 4.92 11.22
C GLU A 60 -4.85 3.98 10.83
N VAL A 61 -4.75 3.57 9.56
CA VAL A 61 -3.88 2.46 9.14
C VAL A 61 -2.40 2.76 9.30
N MET A 62 -2.01 4.04 9.24
CA MET A 62 -0.63 4.46 9.44
C MET A 62 -0.19 4.33 10.90
N GLU A 63 -1.08 4.58 11.86
CA GLU A 63 -0.82 4.31 13.29
C GLU A 63 -0.72 2.80 13.53
N ALA A 64 -1.61 2.02 12.91
CA ALA A 64 -1.59 0.55 12.98
C ALA A 64 -0.30 -0.05 12.38
N LEU A 65 0.23 0.53 11.31
CA LEU A 65 1.55 0.18 10.77
C LEU A 65 2.67 0.51 11.77
N ALA A 66 2.64 1.69 12.38
CA ALA A 66 3.69 2.14 13.30
C ALA A 66 3.83 1.24 14.53
N ILE A 67 2.72 0.69 15.03
CA ILE A 67 2.71 -0.23 16.18
C ILE A 67 2.81 -1.71 15.78
N GLY A 68 2.79 -2.01 14.48
CA GLY A 68 2.90 -3.37 13.95
C GLY A 68 1.61 -4.22 14.03
N ASP A 69 0.45 -3.60 14.20
CA ASP A 69 -0.85 -4.29 14.17
C ASP A 69 -1.17 -4.84 12.77
N VAL A 70 -0.67 -4.15 11.74
CA VAL A 70 -0.61 -4.57 10.33
C VAL A 70 0.81 -4.40 9.80
N GLN A 71 1.20 -5.19 8.80
CA GLN A 71 2.55 -5.18 8.22
C GLN A 71 2.59 -4.49 6.86
N LEU A 72 1.46 -4.44 6.17
CA LEU A 72 1.30 -3.80 4.87
C LEU A 72 0.03 -2.96 4.83
N ALA A 73 0.11 -1.81 4.18
CA ALA A 73 -1.05 -1.00 3.84
C ALA A 73 -0.82 -0.26 2.53
N SER A 74 -1.91 0.12 1.88
CA SER A 74 -1.90 0.99 0.70
C SER A 74 -2.86 2.17 0.89
N PRO A 75 -2.53 3.12 1.77
CA PRO A 75 -3.34 4.31 1.98
C PRO A 75 -3.40 5.19 0.73
N ASP A 76 -4.34 6.11 0.68
CA ASP A 76 -4.33 7.19 -0.31
C ASP A 76 -3.11 8.10 -0.09
N ILE A 77 -2.31 8.30 -1.14
CA ILE A 77 -1.12 9.16 -1.09
C ILE A 77 -1.47 10.60 -0.71
N GLY A 78 -2.66 11.08 -1.10
CA GLY A 78 -3.11 12.44 -0.80
C GLY A 78 -3.40 12.67 0.69
N LYS A 79 -3.52 11.60 1.48
CA LYS A 79 -3.73 11.67 2.94
C LYS A 79 -2.44 11.59 3.74
N LEU A 80 -1.29 11.38 3.08
CA LEU A 80 0.00 11.22 3.76
C LEU A 80 0.69 12.55 4.13
N GLY A 81 0.06 13.70 3.84
CA GLY A 81 0.56 15.03 4.21
C GLY A 81 0.81 15.21 5.71
N ALA A 82 0.08 14.47 6.56
CA ALA A 82 0.31 14.44 8.02
C ALA A 82 1.69 13.86 8.41
N TYR A 83 2.28 13.02 7.56
CA TYR A 83 3.57 12.36 7.78
C TYR A 83 4.71 13.04 7.03
N THR A 84 4.43 13.59 5.84
CA THR A 84 5.40 14.37 5.06
C THR A 84 4.71 15.29 4.07
N ALA A 85 5.04 16.58 4.13
CA ALA A 85 4.54 17.56 3.17
C ALA A 85 5.08 17.33 1.74
N LYS A 86 6.13 16.51 1.57
CA LYS A 86 6.71 16.22 0.25
C LYS A 86 5.71 15.50 -0.67
N LEU A 87 4.83 14.68 -0.10
CA LEU A 87 3.83 13.94 -0.87
C LEU A 87 2.61 14.78 -1.26
N ASP A 88 2.43 15.97 -0.69
CA ASP A 88 1.37 16.90 -1.09
C ASP A 88 1.51 17.37 -2.54
N VAL A 89 2.68 17.18 -3.15
CA VAL A 89 2.88 17.41 -4.59
C VAL A 89 1.88 16.62 -5.44
N PHE A 90 1.48 15.42 -5.00
CA PHE A 90 0.50 14.60 -5.71
C PHE A 90 -0.94 15.12 -5.60
N ASN A 91 -1.20 16.09 -4.71
CA ASN A 91 -2.50 16.75 -4.56
C ASN A 91 -2.62 18.01 -5.45
N LEU A 92 -1.57 18.39 -6.18
CA LEU A 92 -1.61 19.56 -7.04
C LEU A 92 -2.48 19.31 -8.29
N PRO A 93 -3.52 20.14 -8.53
CA PRO A 93 -4.40 19.93 -9.67
C PRO A 93 -3.65 20.18 -10.98
N PHE A 94 -3.90 19.33 -11.98
CA PHE A 94 -3.31 19.41 -13.33
C PHE A 94 -1.78 19.30 -13.38
N LEU A 95 -1.13 18.78 -12.33
CA LEU A 95 0.33 18.60 -12.32
C LEU A 95 0.80 17.57 -13.36
N LEU A 96 0.04 16.48 -13.52
CA LEU A 96 0.36 15.36 -14.40
C LEU A 96 -0.73 15.27 -15.47
N GLU A 97 -0.32 15.32 -16.74
CA GLU A 97 -1.21 15.50 -17.89
C GLU A 97 -1.97 14.22 -18.26
N ASP A 98 -1.32 13.06 -18.11
CA ASP A 98 -1.84 11.75 -18.49
C ASP A 98 -1.15 10.62 -17.69
N THR A 99 -1.64 9.38 -17.87
CA THR A 99 -1.14 8.21 -17.14
C THR A 99 0.33 7.93 -17.43
N ASP A 100 0.80 8.32 -18.62
CA ASP A 100 2.19 8.17 -19.01
C ASP A 100 3.07 9.18 -18.27
N ALA A 101 2.58 10.40 -18.04
CA ALA A 101 3.24 11.40 -17.21
C ALA A 101 3.34 10.92 -15.76
N VAL A 102 2.26 10.34 -15.20
CA VAL A 102 2.29 9.71 -13.88
C VAL A 102 3.37 8.64 -13.83
N SER A 103 3.37 7.72 -14.79
CA SER A 103 4.35 6.63 -14.87
C SER A 103 5.79 7.14 -15.00
N ARG A 104 6.05 8.12 -15.89
CA ARG A 104 7.38 8.72 -16.04
C ARG A 104 7.85 9.37 -14.74
N PHE A 105 6.95 10.05 -14.03
CA PHE A 105 7.29 10.74 -12.79
C PHE A 105 7.61 9.74 -11.66
N THR A 106 6.75 8.76 -11.43
CA THR A 106 6.93 7.78 -10.34
C THR A 106 8.11 6.83 -10.55
N HIS A 107 8.56 6.64 -11.80
CA HIS A 107 9.78 5.88 -12.13
C HIS A 107 11.03 6.75 -12.26
N SER A 108 10.92 8.07 -12.05
CA SER A 108 12.09 8.97 -12.01
C SER A 108 12.82 8.87 -10.67
N GLU A 109 14.05 9.39 -10.63
CA GLU A 109 14.83 9.53 -9.39
C GLU A 109 14.06 10.33 -8.34
N THR A 110 13.42 11.44 -8.73
CA THR A 110 12.56 12.23 -7.84
C THR A 110 11.36 11.43 -7.32
N GLY A 111 10.74 10.59 -8.17
CA GLY A 111 9.66 9.70 -7.75
C GLY A 111 10.12 8.70 -6.69
N ASP A 112 11.28 8.07 -6.88
CA ASP A 112 11.84 7.14 -5.90
C ASP A 112 12.23 7.83 -4.58
N GLU A 113 12.78 9.05 -4.65
CA GLU A 113 13.05 9.87 -3.45
C GLU A 113 11.76 10.20 -2.67
N LEU A 114 10.68 10.52 -3.38
CA LEU A 114 9.38 10.78 -2.76
C LEU A 114 8.79 9.51 -2.13
N LEU A 115 8.91 8.36 -2.79
CA LEU A 115 8.46 7.07 -2.26
C LEU A 115 9.13 6.75 -0.92
N LYS A 116 10.42 7.10 -0.80
CA LYS A 116 11.24 6.88 0.41
C LYS A 116 11.17 8.01 1.42
N SER A 117 10.41 9.06 1.15
CA SER A 117 10.43 10.30 1.95
C SER A 117 9.94 10.15 3.40
N MET A 118 9.31 9.03 3.75
CA MET A 118 8.83 8.72 5.11
C MET A 118 9.72 7.71 5.86
N SER A 119 10.85 7.27 5.29
CA SER A 119 11.69 6.23 5.91
C SER A 119 12.28 6.66 7.25
N ASP A 120 12.57 7.95 7.44
CA ASP A 120 13.03 8.49 8.73
C ASP A 120 11.96 8.40 9.83
N ASN A 121 10.68 8.29 9.44
CA ASN A 121 9.54 8.12 10.34
C ASN A 121 9.16 6.64 10.53
N GLY A 122 9.99 5.70 10.06
CA GLY A 122 9.75 4.26 10.22
C GLY A 122 8.85 3.64 9.15
N PHE A 123 8.47 4.38 8.11
CA PHE A 123 7.64 3.86 7.01
C PHE A 123 8.45 3.68 5.73
N VAL A 124 8.43 2.47 5.17
CA VAL A 124 9.12 2.16 3.91
C VAL A 124 8.11 2.15 2.77
N GLY A 125 8.23 3.09 1.83
CA GLY A 125 7.45 3.06 0.60
C GLY A 125 7.95 1.95 -0.34
N LEU A 126 7.06 1.03 -0.71
CA LEU A 126 7.41 -0.12 -1.55
C LEU A 126 7.13 0.10 -3.04
N ALA A 127 5.97 0.69 -3.36
CA ALA A 127 5.54 0.93 -4.72
C ALA A 127 4.42 1.99 -4.78
N TYR A 128 4.27 2.61 -5.94
CA TYR A 128 3.08 3.39 -6.28
C TYR A 128 2.00 2.46 -6.85
N VAL A 129 0.75 2.71 -6.46
CA VAL A 129 -0.43 1.98 -6.96
C VAL A 129 -1.37 2.98 -7.60
N TYR A 130 -1.63 2.82 -8.89
CA TYR A 130 -2.49 3.74 -9.63
C TYR A 130 -3.95 3.34 -9.50
N ASN A 131 -4.80 4.30 -9.14
CA ASN A 131 -6.25 4.12 -9.08
C ASN A 131 -6.96 4.75 -10.29
N GLY A 132 -6.27 5.66 -10.99
CA GLY A 132 -6.76 6.45 -12.11
C GLY A 132 -5.98 7.77 -12.22
N LEU A 133 -6.48 8.66 -13.08
CA LEU A 133 -6.12 10.07 -13.12
C LEU A 133 -7.34 10.91 -12.76
#